data_AF-A0A4T2GZB2-F1
#
_entry.id   AF-A0A4T2GZB2-F1
#
_cell.length_a   1.000
_cell.length_b   1.000
_cell.length_c   1.000
_cell.angle_alpha   90.00
_cell.angle_beta   90.00
_cell.angle_gamma   90.00
#
_symmetry.space_group_name_H-M   'P 1'
#
loop_
_entity.id
_entity.type
_entity.pdbx_description
1 polymer ?
#
loop_
_entity_poly.entity_id
_entity_poly.type
_entity_poly.pdbx_seq_one_letter_code
_entity_poly.pdbx_strand_id
1 'polypeptide(L)'
;MNENDIIKRLGFENSSELADLLGIDIVFCDKNAYFKLGEKNNRGNANTNVLKRGWKVVLKGKNKSEAIERGKCKTPSKFPKGNVPKGKGRDWYFHRGHILGYTFHKYLKGYKYTPIVGENRSWTIEDINDPERNLTTQFSYANEIQGIIEREIESYLSANKDLTLEVKVVYKGGHDAYPIGTEIFYIELKGDSDKENISGHYFIPNTDVGFEIPDTAEESYQDFYTNGYSERYRQYFADSGRSVRNWQLDNESTVDITCKDGKYISLKGIELSERNRIVEQVKSSFMERYPNSNNPSSVKNGEKWEYGGVHLTFFNSKRYGEYCTIGLQGKDGVLFQEIKELLLESL
;
A
#
# COMPACT_ATOMS: atom_id res chain seq x y z
N MET A 1 -18.09 8.75 -2.40
CA MET A 1 -18.43 8.55 -0.97
C MET A 1 -18.82 9.91 -0.44
N ASN A 2 -20.00 10.05 0.17
CA ASN A 2 -20.44 11.33 0.73
C ASN A 2 -19.90 11.52 2.16
N GLU A 3 -20.14 12.70 2.76
CA GLU A 3 -19.69 13.02 4.12
C GLU A 3 -20.22 12.01 5.16
N ASN A 4 -21.53 11.75 5.16
CA ASN A 4 -22.18 10.86 6.13
C ASN A 4 -21.63 9.43 6.06
N ASP A 5 -21.39 8.92 4.85
CA ASP A 5 -20.79 7.60 4.64
C ASP A 5 -19.42 7.50 5.32
N ILE A 6 -18.62 8.56 5.21
CA ILE A 6 -17.27 8.62 5.78
C ILE A 6 -17.33 8.70 7.29
N ILE A 7 -18.15 9.61 7.83
CA ILE A 7 -18.34 9.77 9.27
C ILE A 7 -18.77 8.44 9.89
N LYS A 8 -19.74 7.75 9.28
CA LYS A 8 -20.16 6.41 9.69
C LYS A 8 -19.00 5.40 9.64
N ARG A 9 -18.25 5.37 8.53
CA ARG A 9 -17.10 4.45 8.34
C ARG A 9 -15.95 4.72 9.30
N LEU A 10 -15.83 5.93 9.84
CA LEU A 10 -14.91 6.28 10.92
C LEU A 10 -15.45 5.93 12.32
N GLY A 11 -16.68 5.41 12.40
CA GLY A 11 -17.35 5.05 13.65
C GLY A 11 -17.88 6.26 14.43
N PHE A 12 -18.20 7.37 13.78
CA PHE A 12 -18.84 8.53 14.40
C PHE A 12 -20.31 8.62 14.01
N GLU A 13 -21.12 9.26 14.85
CA GLU A 13 -22.54 9.49 14.57
C GLU A 13 -22.73 10.69 13.63
N ASN A 14 -21.87 11.71 13.75
CA ASN A 14 -21.96 12.95 12.98
C ASN A 14 -20.60 13.66 12.88
N SER A 15 -20.49 14.61 11.95
CA SER A 15 -19.27 15.38 11.71
C SER A 15 -18.81 16.23 12.90
N SER A 16 -19.70 16.56 13.85
CA SER A 16 -19.30 17.31 15.05
C SER A 16 -18.40 16.48 15.95
N GLU A 17 -18.66 15.18 16.10
CA GLU A 17 -17.82 14.31 16.93
C GLU A 17 -16.39 14.21 16.37
N LEU A 18 -16.26 14.10 15.04
CA LEU A 18 -14.95 14.13 14.38
C LEU A 18 -14.25 15.47 14.60
N ALA A 19 -14.97 16.58 14.45
CA ALA A 19 -14.41 17.91 14.66
C ALA A 19 -13.99 18.15 16.12
N ASP A 20 -14.74 17.61 17.09
CA ASP A 20 -14.41 17.68 18.53
C ASP A 20 -13.18 16.81 18.86
N LEU A 21 -13.09 15.61 18.27
CA LEU A 21 -11.89 14.77 18.35
C LEU A 21 -10.66 15.50 17.79
N LEU A 22 -10.80 16.12 16.62
CA LEU A 22 -9.69 16.85 15.97
C LEU A 22 -9.39 18.19 16.65
N GLY A 23 -10.35 18.74 17.41
CA GLY A 23 -10.26 20.03 18.10
C GLY A 23 -10.40 21.25 17.18
N ILE A 24 -10.87 21.05 15.95
CA ILE A 24 -10.89 22.07 14.91
C ILE A 24 -12.10 21.87 14.00
N ASP A 25 -12.65 22.96 13.46
CA ASP A 25 -13.72 22.87 12.47
C ASP A 25 -13.27 22.16 11.20
N ILE A 26 -14.19 21.40 10.61
CA ILE A 26 -13.97 20.59 9.42
C ILE A 26 -14.93 21.00 8.30
N VAL A 27 -14.44 20.93 7.06
CA VAL A 27 -15.22 21.14 5.84
C VAL A 27 -14.97 19.98 4.90
N PHE A 28 -16.03 19.25 4.54
CA PHE A 28 -15.91 18.10 3.66
C PHE A 28 -15.62 18.51 2.20
N CYS A 29 -14.75 17.75 1.53
CA CYS A 29 -14.43 17.94 0.12
C CYS A 29 -14.83 16.70 -0.69
N ASP A 30 -15.91 16.82 -1.47
CA ASP A 30 -16.50 15.71 -2.23
C ASP A 30 -15.55 15.09 -3.26
N LYS A 31 -14.70 15.91 -3.90
CA LYS A 31 -13.89 15.51 -5.07
C LYS A 31 -12.94 14.36 -4.76
N ASN A 32 -12.40 14.30 -3.53
CA ASN A 32 -11.47 13.25 -3.08
C ASN A 32 -11.78 12.76 -1.66
N ALA A 33 -13.01 12.96 -1.16
CA ALA A 33 -13.48 12.40 0.11
C ALA A 33 -12.55 12.64 1.34
N TYR A 34 -12.10 13.89 1.53
CA TYR A 34 -11.29 14.31 2.68
C TYR A 34 -11.87 15.58 3.32
N PHE A 35 -11.34 15.97 4.47
CA PHE A 35 -11.76 17.19 5.17
C PHE A 35 -10.65 18.24 5.13
N LYS A 36 -11.02 19.49 4.83
CA LYS A 36 -10.20 20.65 5.16
C LYS A 36 -10.44 21.06 6.60
N LEU A 37 -9.39 21.47 7.29
CA LEU A 37 -9.42 21.86 8.69
C LEU A 37 -9.17 23.37 8.84
N GLY A 38 -9.82 24.00 9.81
CA GLY A 38 -9.44 25.35 10.26
C GLY A 38 -9.92 26.53 9.42
N GLU A 39 -10.84 26.34 8.46
CA GLU A 39 -11.44 27.47 7.72
C GLU A 39 -12.38 28.34 8.59
N LYS A 40 -12.84 27.85 9.76
CA LYS A 40 -13.90 28.53 10.54
C LYS A 40 -13.56 28.94 11.97
N ASN A 41 -12.79 28.17 12.77
CA ASN A 41 -12.15 28.54 14.05
C ASN A 41 -11.49 27.31 14.72
N ASN A 42 -10.60 27.53 15.69
CA ASN A 42 -10.20 26.49 16.65
C ASN A 42 -11.33 26.28 17.68
N ARG A 43 -11.74 25.02 17.92
CA ARG A 43 -12.85 24.72 18.84
C ARG A 43 -12.48 24.86 20.33
N GLY A 44 -11.21 25.11 20.67
CA GLY A 44 -10.73 25.27 22.04
C GLY A 44 -10.78 24.00 22.91
N ASN A 45 -11.44 22.95 22.43
CA ASN A 45 -11.78 21.74 23.17
C ASN A 45 -11.12 20.49 22.57
N ALA A 46 -9.89 20.62 22.06
CA ALA A 46 -9.17 19.48 21.50
C ALA A 46 -9.08 18.37 22.56
N ASN A 47 -9.63 17.20 22.26
CA ASN A 47 -9.56 16.06 23.17
C ASN A 47 -8.08 15.69 23.39
N THR A 48 -7.57 15.98 24.59
CA THR A 48 -6.15 15.80 24.93
C THR A 48 -5.74 14.34 25.00
N ASN A 49 -6.70 13.42 24.99
CA ASN A 49 -6.47 11.97 25.03
C ASN A 49 -6.39 11.35 23.64
N VAL A 50 -6.46 12.15 22.57
CA VAL A 50 -6.33 11.66 21.19
C VAL A 50 -4.88 11.32 20.91
N LEU A 51 -4.63 10.03 20.69
CA LEU A 51 -3.31 9.56 20.32
C LEU A 51 -3.03 10.00 18.87
N LYS A 52 -1.94 10.76 18.69
CA LYS A 52 -1.42 11.14 17.37
C LYS A 52 0.03 10.68 17.25
N ARG A 53 0.40 10.19 16.08
CA ARG A 53 1.76 9.74 15.76
C ARG A 53 2.22 10.35 14.47
N GLY A 54 3.41 10.93 14.42
CA GLY A 54 4.01 11.33 13.16
C GLY A 54 5.14 12.33 13.29
N TRP A 55 5.26 13.19 12.29
CA TRP A 55 6.48 13.94 12.03
C TRP A 55 6.20 15.41 11.81
N LYS A 56 7.05 16.26 12.38
CA LYS A 56 7.13 17.68 12.08
C LYS A 56 8.51 17.99 11.53
N VAL A 57 8.56 18.43 10.28
CA VAL A 57 9.80 18.60 9.54
C VAL A 57 9.84 19.96 8.87
N VAL A 58 11.06 20.43 8.62
CA VAL A 58 11.31 21.56 7.73
C VAL A 58 11.79 21.02 6.40
N LEU A 59 11.06 21.36 5.34
CA LEU A 59 11.37 20.99 3.96
C LEU A 59 11.99 22.19 3.25
N LYS A 60 13.12 21.97 2.59
CA LYS A 60 13.90 22.98 1.88
C LYS A 60 13.91 22.71 0.39
N GLY A 61 13.15 23.48 -0.38
CA GLY A 61 13.03 23.29 -1.83
C GLY A 61 14.36 23.48 -2.56
N LYS A 62 15.15 24.49 -2.14
CA LYS A 62 16.46 24.82 -2.74
C LYS A 62 17.59 23.85 -2.40
N ASN A 63 17.53 23.22 -1.24
CA ASN A 63 18.62 22.40 -0.69
C ASN A 63 18.25 20.92 -0.69
N LYS A 64 17.87 20.40 -1.86
CA LYS A 64 17.54 18.99 -1.98
C LYS A 64 18.80 18.11 -1.99
N SER A 65 18.79 17.05 -1.18
CA SER A 65 19.83 16.02 -1.22
C SER A 65 19.66 15.15 -2.46
N GLU A 66 20.64 14.27 -2.71
CA GLU A 66 20.47 13.18 -3.65
C GLU A 66 19.27 12.31 -3.27
N ALA A 67 18.68 11.67 -4.27
CA ALA A 67 17.61 10.71 -4.05
C ALA A 67 18.18 9.54 -3.23
N ILE A 68 17.51 9.24 -2.12
CA ILE A 68 17.81 8.05 -1.34
C ILE A 68 17.38 6.83 -2.16
N GLU A 69 18.14 5.73 -2.10
CA GLU A 69 17.70 4.48 -2.72
C GLU A 69 16.50 3.90 -1.96
N ARG A 70 15.51 3.38 -2.69
CA ARG A 70 14.35 2.73 -2.09
C ARG A 70 14.77 1.38 -1.52
N GLY A 71 15.10 1.36 -0.23
CA GLY A 71 15.30 0.13 0.53
C GLY A 71 14.01 -0.70 0.62
N LYS A 72 14.15 -1.96 1.07
CA LYS A 72 13.02 -2.87 1.28
C LYS A 72 12.03 -2.27 2.29
N CYS A 73 10.78 -2.09 1.88
CA CYS A 73 9.71 -1.60 2.75
C CYS A 73 9.28 -2.71 3.71
N LYS A 74 9.45 -2.50 5.01
CA LYS A 74 9.00 -3.44 6.05
C LYS A 74 7.48 -3.38 6.20
N THR A 75 6.90 -4.39 6.81
CA THR A 75 5.46 -4.46 7.03
C THR A 75 5.15 -3.95 8.45
N PRO A 76 4.19 -3.01 8.63
CA PRO A 76 3.78 -2.56 9.97
C PRO A 76 3.18 -3.73 10.77
N SER A 77 3.31 -3.71 12.10
CA SER A 77 2.98 -4.85 12.99
C SER A 77 1.54 -5.38 12.85
N LYS A 78 0.57 -4.53 12.51
CA LYS A 78 -0.84 -4.88 12.34
C LYS A 78 -1.28 -5.01 10.87
N PHE A 79 -0.35 -5.09 9.93
CA PHE A 79 -0.69 -5.27 8.53
C PHE A 79 -1.38 -6.63 8.28
N PRO A 80 -2.40 -6.69 7.40
CA PRO A 80 -3.09 -7.93 7.06
C PRO A 80 -2.13 -9.00 6.53
N LYS A 81 -2.11 -10.18 7.18
CA LYS A 81 -1.37 -11.35 6.69
C LYS A 81 -2.02 -11.97 5.43
N GLY A 82 -3.32 -11.77 5.27
CA GLY A 82 -4.10 -12.10 4.06
C GLY A 82 -4.81 -10.86 3.53
N ASN A 83 -4.07 -9.98 2.85
CA ASN A 83 -4.65 -8.75 2.29
C ASN A 83 -5.74 -9.08 1.26
N VAL A 84 -6.76 -8.23 1.16
CA VAL A 84 -7.89 -8.45 0.25
C VAL A 84 -7.54 -7.86 -1.12
N PRO A 85 -7.59 -8.63 -2.22
CA PRO A 85 -7.42 -8.09 -3.56
C PRO A 85 -8.51 -7.06 -3.88
N LYS A 86 -8.16 -5.98 -4.58
CA LYS A 86 -9.09 -4.90 -4.93
C LYS A 86 -9.28 -4.81 -6.44
N GLY A 87 -10.54 -4.69 -6.88
CA GLY A 87 -10.90 -4.55 -8.29
C GLY A 87 -10.51 -5.74 -9.15
N LYS A 88 -9.98 -5.51 -10.36
CA LYS A 88 -9.55 -6.58 -11.30
C LYS A 88 -8.03 -6.70 -11.48
N GLY A 89 -7.26 -5.80 -10.88
CA GLY A 89 -5.81 -5.72 -11.06
C GLY A 89 -4.99 -6.35 -9.93
N ARG A 90 -3.73 -5.90 -9.82
CA ARG A 90 -2.76 -6.22 -8.75
C ARG A 90 -2.94 -5.37 -7.48
N ASP A 91 -4.04 -4.64 -7.40
CA ASP A 91 -4.30 -3.70 -6.32
C ASP A 91 -4.85 -4.44 -5.09
N TRP A 92 -4.67 -3.83 -3.92
CA TRP A 92 -5.05 -4.41 -2.65
C TRP A 92 -5.81 -3.40 -1.82
N TYR A 93 -6.67 -3.85 -0.92
CA TYR A 93 -7.38 -2.91 -0.04
C TYR A 93 -6.46 -2.20 0.94
N PHE A 94 -5.35 -2.83 1.36
CA PHE A 94 -4.42 -2.24 2.31
C PHE A 94 -3.03 -2.00 1.71
N HIS A 95 -2.49 -0.80 1.93
CA HIS A 95 -1.13 -0.40 1.61
C HIS A 95 -0.30 -0.17 2.88
N ARG A 96 1.02 -0.29 2.73
CA ARG A 96 2.00 0.13 3.73
C ARG A 96 2.13 1.65 3.61
N GLY A 97 1.21 2.37 4.24
CA GLY A 97 1.14 3.82 4.15
C GLY A 97 2.29 4.47 4.92
N HIS A 98 3.10 5.26 4.23
CA HIS A 98 4.11 6.10 4.88
C HIS A 98 3.42 7.30 5.54
N ILE A 99 3.70 7.57 6.81
CA ILE A 99 3.18 8.76 7.49
C ILE A 99 3.85 9.99 6.89
N LEU A 100 5.19 10.05 6.93
CA LEU A 100 5.96 10.99 6.12
C LEU A 100 6.30 10.31 4.80
N GLY A 101 5.65 10.76 3.71
CA GLY A 101 5.81 10.19 2.38
C GLY A 101 7.26 10.15 1.89
N TYR A 102 7.62 9.07 1.19
CA TYR A 102 8.98 8.83 0.69
C TYR A 102 9.50 10.02 -0.14
N THR A 103 8.63 10.70 -0.89
CA THR A 103 9.02 11.80 -1.79
C THR A 103 9.68 12.98 -1.07
N PHE A 104 9.32 13.22 0.20
CA PHE A 104 9.84 14.37 0.93
C PHE A 104 11.28 14.22 1.37
N HIS A 105 11.84 13.00 1.32
CA HIS A 105 13.11 12.76 1.99
C HIS A 105 14.29 13.53 1.40
N LYS A 106 14.24 13.76 0.10
CA LYS A 106 15.20 14.62 -0.59
C LYS A 106 15.15 16.08 -0.15
N TYR A 107 14.09 16.55 0.51
CA TYR A 107 13.93 17.96 0.93
C TYR A 107 14.17 18.20 2.42
N LEU A 108 14.49 17.17 3.22
CA LEU A 108 14.49 17.30 4.67
C LEU A 108 15.69 18.09 5.21
N LYS A 109 15.42 19.06 6.10
CA LYS A 109 16.44 19.76 6.90
C LYS A 109 16.03 19.80 8.37
N GLY A 110 16.54 18.84 9.14
CA GLY A 110 16.26 18.73 10.57
C GLY A 110 14.85 18.21 10.87
N TYR A 111 14.69 17.59 12.04
CA TYR A 111 13.51 16.81 12.37
C TYR A 111 13.05 17.08 13.79
N LYS A 112 11.73 17.18 13.97
CA LYS A 112 11.10 17.03 15.27
C LYS A 112 10.09 15.89 15.18
N TYR A 113 10.23 14.94 16.08
CA TYR A 113 9.28 13.85 16.23
C TYR A 113 8.09 14.32 17.06
N THR A 114 6.87 13.99 16.61
CA THR A 114 5.68 14.12 17.46
C THR A 114 5.48 12.78 18.16
N PRO A 115 5.68 12.71 19.50
CA PRO A 115 5.73 11.44 20.20
C PRO A 115 4.38 10.72 20.15
N ILE A 116 4.41 9.42 19.80
CA ILE A 116 3.62 8.44 20.53
C ILE A 116 4.17 8.48 21.95
N VAL A 117 3.32 8.67 22.95
CA VAL A 117 3.71 8.74 24.38
C VAL A 117 4.95 7.88 24.69
N GLY A 118 6.06 8.50 25.11
CA GLY A 118 7.22 7.77 25.68
C GLY A 118 8.50 7.67 24.85
N GLU A 119 8.57 8.11 23.58
CA GLU A 119 9.84 8.13 22.81
C GLU A 119 10.29 9.55 22.44
N ASN A 120 11.48 9.96 22.90
CA ASN A 120 12.15 11.19 22.49
C ASN A 120 13.47 10.83 21.78
N ARG A 121 13.44 10.70 20.45
CA ARG A 121 14.62 10.36 19.63
C ARG A 121 14.66 11.19 18.34
N SER A 122 15.86 11.30 17.76
CA SER A 122 16.07 11.95 16.46
C SER A 122 15.79 10.99 15.31
N TRP A 123 15.22 11.50 14.22
CA TRP A 123 14.98 10.77 12.98
C TRP A 123 16.29 10.33 12.31
N THR A 124 16.33 9.10 11.81
CA THR A 124 17.39 8.57 10.95
C THR A 124 16.84 8.10 9.61
N ILE A 125 17.71 7.86 8.64
CA ILE A 125 17.30 7.32 7.33
C ILE A 125 16.63 5.94 7.44
N GLU A 126 16.93 5.18 8.50
CA GLU A 126 16.26 3.89 8.73
C GLU A 126 14.77 4.07 9.10
N ASP A 127 14.39 5.24 9.63
CA ASP A 127 13.00 5.53 10.00
C ASP A 127 12.05 5.58 8.81
N ILE A 128 12.57 5.84 7.60
CA ILE A 128 11.77 5.93 6.37
C ILE A 128 10.86 4.72 6.22
N ASN A 129 11.41 3.52 6.40
CA ASN A 129 10.72 2.24 6.24
C ASN A 129 10.52 1.53 7.59
N ASP A 130 10.51 2.27 8.70
CA ASP A 130 10.32 1.71 10.04
C ASP A 130 8.83 1.38 10.28
N PRO A 131 8.51 0.10 10.58
CA PRO A 131 7.14 -0.38 10.74
C PRO A 131 6.40 0.23 11.93
N GLU A 132 7.11 0.68 12.96
CA GLU A 132 6.56 1.21 14.20
C GLU A 132 6.52 2.74 14.22
N ARG A 133 7.32 3.40 13.38
CA ARG A 133 7.52 4.85 13.44
C ARG A 133 6.99 5.62 12.24
N ASN A 134 7.15 5.10 11.03
CA ASN A 134 6.75 5.83 9.82
C ASN A 134 5.79 5.05 8.92
N LEU A 135 5.49 3.79 9.24
CA LEU A 135 4.52 3.01 8.49
C LEU A 135 3.24 2.80 9.29
N THR A 136 2.13 2.79 8.57
CA THR A 136 0.82 2.39 9.08
C THR A 136 0.13 1.47 8.08
N THR A 137 -0.82 0.68 8.57
CA THR A 137 -1.78 0.04 7.68
C THR A 137 -2.79 1.10 7.25
N GLN A 138 -2.84 1.38 5.96
CA GLN A 138 -3.72 2.39 5.38
C GLN A 138 -4.54 1.75 4.27
N PHE A 139 -5.81 2.10 4.14
CA PHE A 139 -6.58 1.72 2.97
C PHE A 139 -5.96 2.30 1.70
N SER A 140 -6.00 1.55 0.60
CA SER A 140 -5.45 1.98 -0.69
C SER A 140 -6.03 3.31 -1.16
N TYR A 141 -7.35 3.51 -0.99
CA TYR A 141 -8.02 4.76 -1.32
C TYR A 141 -7.49 5.94 -0.50
N ALA A 142 -7.39 5.78 0.82
CA ALA A 142 -6.82 6.81 1.70
C ALA A 142 -5.35 7.11 1.37
N ASN A 143 -4.55 6.09 1.05
CA ASN A 143 -3.16 6.23 0.63
C ASN A 143 -3.04 6.99 -0.70
N GLU A 144 -3.96 6.76 -1.65
CA GLU A 144 -4.02 7.51 -2.91
C GLU A 144 -4.34 8.99 -2.68
N ILE A 145 -5.34 9.30 -1.83
CA ILE A 145 -5.70 10.68 -1.48
C ILE A 145 -4.53 11.39 -0.81
N GLN A 146 -3.82 10.71 0.11
CA GLN A 146 -2.60 11.23 0.70
C GLN A 146 -1.57 11.56 -0.39
N GLY A 147 -1.33 10.65 -1.34
CA GLY A 147 -0.44 10.90 -2.47
C GLY A 147 -0.85 12.06 -3.39
N ILE A 148 -2.15 12.39 -3.49
CA ILE A 148 -2.61 13.60 -4.21
C ILE A 148 -2.15 14.86 -3.48
N ILE A 149 -2.40 14.95 -2.17
CA ILE A 149 -2.01 16.09 -1.34
C ILE A 149 -0.48 16.22 -1.27
N GLU A 150 0.24 15.10 -1.13
CA GLU A 150 1.70 15.11 -1.08
C GLU A 150 2.33 15.60 -2.38
N ARG A 151 1.74 15.26 -3.54
CA ARG A 151 2.18 15.78 -4.85
C ARG A 151 1.96 17.28 -4.98
N GLU A 152 0.87 17.80 -4.43
CA GLU A 152 0.64 19.25 -4.37
C GLU A 152 1.74 19.94 -3.56
N ILE A 153 2.05 19.42 -2.38
CA ILE A 153 3.13 19.93 -1.51
C ILE A 153 4.49 19.86 -2.22
N GLU A 154 4.79 18.73 -2.88
CA GLU A 154 6.01 18.56 -3.66
C GLU A 154 6.15 19.59 -4.79
N SER A 155 5.03 20.03 -5.40
CA SER A 155 5.05 21.06 -6.43
C SER A 155 5.55 22.41 -5.89
N TYR A 156 5.17 22.78 -4.66
CA TYR A 156 5.67 24.00 -4.01
C TYR A 156 7.17 23.90 -3.71
N LEU A 157 7.63 22.74 -3.21
CA LEU A 157 9.04 22.49 -2.94
C LEU A 157 9.88 22.53 -4.23
N SER A 158 9.35 21.95 -5.31
CA SER A 158 9.98 21.98 -6.63
C SER A 158 10.07 23.40 -7.22
N ALA A 159 9.17 24.30 -6.80
CA ALA A 159 9.23 25.73 -7.07
C ALA A 159 10.15 26.50 -6.10
N ASN A 160 11.07 25.81 -5.41
CA ASN A 160 12.05 26.37 -4.48
C ASN A 160 11.45 27.06 -3.24
N LYS A 161 10.25 26.67 -2.84
CA LYS A 161 9.64 27.14 -1.58
C LYS A 161 10.09 26.27 -0.42
N ASP A 162 10.23 26.89 0.74
CA ASP A 162 10.54 26.20 1.99
C ASP A 162 9.27 26.09 2.83
N LEU A 163 9.02 24.92 3.40
CA LEU A 163 7.78 24.64 4.13
C LEU A 163 8.10 24.05 5.51
N THR A 164 7.25 24.33 6.50
CA THR A 164 7.08 23.41 7.63
C THR A 164 5.97 22.43 7.24
N LEU A 165 6.23 21.13 7.38
CA LEU A 165 5.26 20.07 7.17
C LEU A 165 5.08 19.30 8.48
N GLU A 166 3.84 19.04 8.84
CA GLU A 166 3.45 18.18 9.94
C GLU A 166 2.46 17.14 9.42
N VAL A 167 2.83 15.85 9.52
CA VAL A 167 1.96 14.74 9.13
C VAL A 167 1.78 13.81 10.32
N LYS A 168 0.53 13.52 10.67
CA LYS A 168 0.17 12.73 11.84
C LYS A 168 -0.92 11.74 11.47
N VAL A 169 -0.76 10.48 11.84
CA VAL A 169 -1.90 9.57 11.92
C VAL A 169 -2.65 9.82 13.22
N VAL A 170 -3.97 9.77 13.17
CA VAL A 170 -4.88 10.03 14.30
C VAL A 170 -5.60 8.74 14.65
N TYR A 171 -5.58 8.36 15.91
CA TYR A 171 -6.32 7.22 16.44
C TYR A 171 -7.51 7.73 17.26
N LYS A 172 -8.62 6.99 17.23
CA LYS A 172 -9.81 7.35 18.00
C LYS A 172 -9.66 6.89 19.45
N GLY A 173 -9.16 5.68 19.67
CA GLY A 173 -8.74 5.13 20.96
C GLY A 173 -7.22 5.02 21.09
N GLY A 174 -6.69 5.10 22.32
CA GLY A 174 -5.25 5.04 22.61
C GLY A 174 -4.59 3.68 22.35
N HIS A 175 -5.38 2.62 22.13
CA HIS A 175 -4.91 1.26 21.86
C HIS A 175 -5.40 0.69 20.53
N ASP A 176 -5.92 1.56 19.65
CA ASP A 176 -6.43 1.14 18.35
C ASP A 176 -5.30 0.59 17.47
N ALA A 177 -5.57 -0.51 16.76
CA ALA A 177 -4.63 -1.12 15.84
C ALA A 177 -4.41 -0.24 14.60
N TYR A 178 -5.46 0.40 14.08
CA TYR A 178 -5.42 1.25 12.89
C TYR A 178 -5.81 2.69 13.21
N PRO A 179 -5.14 3.68 12.60
CA PRO A 179 -5.59 5.06 12.70
C PRO A 179 -6.89 5.25 11.92
N ILE A 180 -7.73 6.16 12.41
CA ILE A 180 -8.95 6.60 11.71
C ILE A 180 -8.64 7.52 10.53
N GLY A 181 -7.43 8.10 10.47
CA GLY A 181 -7.04 8.96 9.36
C GLY A 181 -5.67 9.60 9.53
N THR A 182 -5.31 10.40 8.55
CA THR A 182 -4.04 11.13 8.47
C THR A 182 -4.31 12.64 8.42
N GLU A 183 -3.82 13.37 9.40
CA GLU A 183 -3.81 14.82 9.45
C GLU A 183 -2.52 15.37 8.81
N ILE A 184 -2.65 16.24 7.81
CA ILE A 184 -1.54 16.92 7.15
C ILE A 184 -1.71 18.42 7.35
N PHE A 185 -0.70 19.06 7.91
CA PHE A 185 -0.60 20.51 8.01
C PHE A 185 0.70 20.98 7.37
N TYR A 186 0.64 21.99 6.52
CA TYR A 186 1.83 22.68 6.05
C TYR A 186 1.64 24.18 5.98
N ILE A 187 2.75 24.89 6.13
CA ILE A 187 2.82 26.33 5.98
C ILE A 187 4.15 26.72 5.36
N GLU A 188 4.11 27.68 4.43
CA GLU A 188 5.30 28.28 3.85
C GLU A 188 6.10 29.04 4.90
N LEU A 189 7.40 28.73 4.95
CA LEU A 189 8.38 29.48 5.72
C LEU A 189 8.75 30.73 4.92
N LYS A 190 7.88 31.75 4.89
CA LYS A 190 8.15 32.96 4.10
C LYS A 190 9.41 33.71 4.55
N GLY A 191 10.05 34.33 3.57
CA GLY A 191 10.75 35.60 3.78
C GLY A 191 9.73 36.76 3.66
N ASP A 192 9.64 37.57 4.72
CA ASP A 192 9.06 38.92 4.86
C ASP A 192 8.19 39.53 3.72
N SER A 193 7.15 38.85 3.21
CA SER A 193 6.23 39.49 2.26
C SER A 193 4.75 39.17 2.49
N ASP A 194 3.94 40.24 2.49
CA ASP A 194 2.49 40.33 2.71
C ASP A 194 1.61 39.60 1.67
N LYS A 195 2.16 38.68 0.88
CA LYS A 195 1.32 37.80 0.04
C LYS A 195 0.52 36.84 0.94
N GLU A 196 -0.46 36.14 0.42
CA GLU A 196 -1.05 35.01 1.16
C GLU A 196 0.05 33.95 1.39
N ASN A 197 0.20 33.47 2.63
CA ASN A 197 1.10 32.36 2.93
C ASN A 197 0.47 31.08 2.36
N ILE A 198 1.24 30.29 1.61
CA ILE A 198 0.76 28.96 1.22
C ILE A 198 0.61 28.13 2.48
N SER A 199 -0.60 27.67 2.76
CA SER A 199 -0.88 26.75 3.84
C SER A 199 -2.00 25.80 3.45
N GLY A 200 -1.98 24.62 4.07
CA GLY A 200 -3.03 23.64 3.95
C GLY A 200 -3.14 22.87 5.25
N HIS A 201 -4.36 22.58 5.66
CA HIS A 201 -4.64 21.72 6.81
C HIS A 201 -5.75 20.76 6.41
N TYR A 202 -5.42 19.47 6.39
CA TYR A 202 -6.28 18.42 5.86
C TYR A 202 -6.36 17.24 6.83
N PHE A 203 -7.50 16.57 6.83
CA PHE A 203 -7.68 15.27 7.44
C PHE A 203 -8.18 14.29 6.37
N ILE A 204 -7.42 13.23 6.17
CA ILE A 204 -7.69 12.16 5.19
C ILE A 204 -8.23 10.96 5.97
N PRO A 205 -9.53 10.63 5.83
CA PRO A 205 -10.12 9.45 6.44
C PRO A 205 -9.42 8.18 5.98
N ASN A 206 -9.09 7.28 6.90
CA ASN A 206 -8.58 5.96 6.58
C ASN A 206 -9.75 5.02 6.27
N THR A 207 -10.36 5.21 5.10
CA THR A 207 -11.51 4.44 4.61
C THR A 207 -11.29 4.00 3.16
N ASP A 208 -12.10 3.05 2.69
CA ASP A 208 -12.12 2.62 1.30
C ASP A 208 -13.57 2.49 0.80
N VAL A 209 -13.83 2.85 -0.45
CA VAL A 209 -15.15 2.72 -1.09
C VAL A 209 -15.68 1.29 -1.07
N GLY A 210 -14.79 0.30 -1.24
CA GLY A 210 -15.17 -1.11 -1.30
C GLY A 210 -15.20 -1.83 0.05
N PHE A 211 -15.13 -1.12 1.18
CA PHE A 211 -15.25 -1.70 2.52
C PHE A 211 -16.48 -1.14 3.23
N GLU A 212 -17.41 -2.01 3.61
CA GLU A 212 -18.64 -1.64 4.28
C GLU A 212 -19.10 -2.68 5.29
N ILE A 213 -19.22 -2.27 6.55
CA ILE A 213 -19.82 -3.05 7.63
C ILE A 213 -21.32 -2.66 7.72
N PRO A 214 -22.24 -3.60 7.48
CA PRO A 214 -23.68 -3.36 7.60
C PRO A 214 -24.11 -3.11 9.05
N ASP A 215 -25.19 -2.35 9.25
CA ASP A 215 -25.72 -2.05 10.61
C ASP A 215 -26.26 -3.30 11.33
N THR A 216 -26.51 -4.39 10.60
CA THR A 216 -26.94 -5.68 11.14
C THR A 216 -25.78 -6.60 11.53
N ALA A 217 -24.53 -6.18 11.28
CA ALA A 217 -23.35 -6.95 11.68
C ALA A 217 -23.16 -6.93 13.20
N GLU A 218 -22.50 -7.98 13.72
CA GLU A 218 -22.09 -8.00 15.13
C GLU A 218 -20.93 -7.02 15.37
N GLU A 219 -20.03 -6.87 14.39
CA GLU A 219 -18.93 -5.92 14.47
C GLU A 219 -19.31 -4.51 14.00
N SER A 220 -18.71 -3.50 14.60
CA SER A 220 -18.80 -2.10 14.17
C SER A 220 -17.51 -1.64 13.46
N TYR A 221 -17.56 -0.46 12.83
CA TYR A 221 -16.35 0.21 12.33
C TYR A 221 -15.36 0.51 13.46
N GLN A 222 -15.83 0.84 14.66
CA GLN A 222 -14.94 1.03 15.80
C GLN A 222 -14.20 -0.27 16.13
N ASP A 223 -14.88 -1.42 16.13
CA ASP A 223 -14.24 -2.71 16.37
C ASP A 223 -13.19 -3.04 15.32
N PHE A 224 -13.41 -2.61 14.07
CA PHE A 224 -12.42 -2.74 13.01
C PHE A 224 -11.16 -1.91 13.28
N TYR A 225 -11.26 -0.64 13.66
CA TYR A 225 -10.07 0.18 13.99
C TYR A 225 -9.36 -0.30 15.26
N THR A 226 -10.13 -0.67 16.29
CA THR A 226 -9.59 -1.17 17.57
C THR A 226 -8.77 -2.44 17.34
N ASN A 227 -9.33 -3.42 16.63
CA ASN A 227 -8.74 -4.76 16.53
C ASN A 227 -7.82 -4.94 15.30
N GLY A 228 -8.02 -4.12 14.26
CA GLY A 228 -7.42 -4.31 12.95
C GLY A 228 -8.10 -5.41 12.14
N TYR A 229 -7.61 -5.64 10.92
CA TYR A 229 -8.16 -6.66 10.04
C TYR A 229 -7.89 -8.07 10.56
N SER A 230 -8.92 -8.90 10.45
CA SER A 230 -8.88 -10.35 10.57
C SER A 230 -9.82 -10.93 9.50
N GLU A 231 -9.66 -12.22 9.16
CA GLU A 231 -10.42 -12.85 8.07
C GLU A 231 -11.95 -12.75 8.23
N ARG A 232 -12.48 -12.56 9.46
CA ARG A 232 -13.92 -12.33 9.67
C ARG A 232 -14.44 -11.08 8.98
N TYR A 233 -13.60 -10.04 8.84
CA TYR A 233 -13.98 -8.81 8.14
C TYR A 233 -13.94 -8.97 6.62
N ARG A 234 -13.39 -10.07 6.08
CA ARG A 234 -13.27 -10.29 4.63
C ARG A 234 -14.61 -10.14 3.94
N GLN A 235 -15.69 -10.65 4.52
CA GLN A 235 -17.04 -10.58 3.95
C GLN A 235 -17.56 -9.16 3.70
N TYR A 236 -17.00 -8.15 4.39
CA TYR A 236 -17.38 -6.74 4.27
C TYR A 236 -16.65 -6.00 3.15
N PHE A 237 -15.83 -6.70 2.38
CA PHE A 237 -15.18 -6.15 1.18
C PHE A 237 -15.98 -6.48 -0.08
N ALA A 238 -16.12 -5.52 -0.98
CA ALA A 238 -16.82 -5.70 -2.25
C ALA A 238 -16.21 -6.82 -3.10
N ASP A 239 -14.89 -7.01 -3.00
CA ASP A 239 -14.14 -8.06 -3.70
C ASP A 239 -13.88 -9.30 -2.82
N SER A 240 -14.64 -9.50 -1.74
CA SER A 240 -14.45 -10.59 -0.76
C SER A 240 -14.44 -12.00 -1.39
N GLY A 241 -15.30 -12.19 -2.39
CA GLY A 241 -15.44 -13.41 -3.18
C GLY A 241 -14.28 -13.67 -4.16
N ARG A 242 -13.37 -12.70 -4.36
CA ARG A 242 -12.10 -12.98 -5.01
C ARG A 242 -11.31 -13.87 -4.07
N SER A 243 -11.34 -15.17 -4.36
CA SER A 243 -10.37 -16.10 -3.79
C SER A 243 -8.96 -15.62 -4.15
N VAL A 244 -7.98 -15.91 -3.30
CA VAL A 244 -6.54 -15.70 -3.55
C VAL A 244 -6.02 -16.58 -4.72
N ARG A 245 -6.90 -17.04 -5.62
CA ARG A 245 -6.55 -17.65 -6.90
C ARG A 245 -5.94 -16.58 -7.80
N ASN A 246 -4.70 -16.19 -7.52
CA ASN A 246 -3.58 -16.68 -8.29
C ASN A 246 -2.22 -16.13 -7.80
N TRP A 247 -2.08 -15.00 -7.09
CA TRP A 247 -0.76 -14.29 -7.07
C TRP A 247 -0.10 -14.02 -5.71
N GLN A 248 -0.26 -14.87 -4.68
CA GLN A 248 0.55 -14.74 -3.46
C GLN A 248 1.19 -16.05 -3.02
N LEU A 249 2.49 -16.07 -3.25
CA LEU A 249 3.46 -16.86 -2.50
C LEU A 249 3.67 -16.14 -1.17
N ASP A 250 3.55 -16.88 -0.08
CA ASP A 250 3.59 -16.34 1.28
C ASP A 250 4.85 -15.50 1.54
N ASN A 251 4.64 -14.46 2.35
CA ASN A 251 5.48 -13.31 2.69
C ASN A 251 6.90 -13.60 3.25
N GLU A 252 7.47 -14.79 3.07
CA GLU A 252 8.87 -15.08 3.40
C GLU A 252 9.67 -15.71 2.25
N SER A 253 9.02 -16.03 1.13
CA SER A 253 9.69 -16.54 -0.06
C SER A 253 9.72 -15.47 -1.14
N THR A 254 10.82 -14.73 -1.23
CA THR A 254 11.12 -13.94 -2.43
C THR A 254 11.20 -14.93 -3.59
N VAL A 255 10.14 -15.01 -4.40
CA VAL A 255 10.24 -15.64 -5.70
C VAL A 255 11.05 -14.72 -6.56
N ASP A 256 12.35 -14.99 -6.61
CA ASP A 256 13.24 -14.38 -7.59
C ASP A 256 12.85 -14.90 -8.97
N ILE A 257 11.87 -14.24 -9.60
CA ILE A 257 11.62 -14.35 -11.03
C ILE A 257 12.82 -13.70 -11.73
N THR A 258 13.92 -14.45 -11.78
CA THR A 258 15.11 -14.03 -12.50
C THR A 258 14.93 -14.38 -13.97
N CYS A 259 14.58 -13.37 -14.77
CA CYS A 259 14.45 -13.51 -16.20
C CYS A 259 15.86 -13.44 -16.84
N LYS A 260 16.56 -14.57 -16.87
CA LYS A 260 17.84 -14.63 -17.59
C LYS A 260 17.55 -14.59 -19.09
N ASP A 261 18.08 -13.57 -19.77
CA ASP A 261 17.95 -13.37 -21.22
C ASP A 261 16.49 -13.33 -21.76
N GLY A 262 15.51 -13.02 -20.89
CA GLY A 262 14.09 -12.96 -21.23
C GLY A 262 13.40 -14.29 -21.46
N LYS A 263 14.07 -15.44 -21.27
CA LYS A 263 13.63 -16.78 -21.70
C LYS A 263 13.43 -17.80 -20.56
N TYR A 264 13.70 -17.43 -19.32
CA TYR A 264 13.61 -18.37 -18.20
C TYR A 264 12.87 -17.74 -17.03
N ILE A 265 12.03 -18.53 -16.37
CA ILE A 265 11.34 -18.19 -15.12
C ILE A 265 11.78 -19.21 -14.07
N SER A 266 12.46 -18.73 -13.04
CA SER A 266 12.92 -19.56 -11.94
C SER A 266 11.96 -19.42 -10.76
N LEU A 267 11.51 -20.55 -10.20
CA LEU A 267 10.63 -20.61 -9.03
C LEU A 267 11.44 -20.96 -7.78
N LYS A 268 12.31 -20.03 -7.36
CA LYS A 268 13.15 -20.18 -6.14
C LYS A 268 12.39 -19.72 -4.90
N GLY A 269 12.69 -20.33 -3.76
CA GLY A 269 12.14 -19.94 -2.46
C GLY A 269 10.76 -20.53 -2.13
N ILE A 270 10.03 -21.09 -3.09
CA ILE A 270 8.70 -21.67 -2.90
C ILE A 270 8.81 -23.10 -2.34
N GLU A 271 7.86 -23.55 -1.52
CA GLU A 271 7.76 -24.95 -1.07
C GLU A 271 7.57 -25.92 -2.27
N LEU A 272 8.06 -27.16 -2.17
CA LEU A 272 7.98 -28.13 -3.28
C LEU A 272 6.53 -28.48 -3.68
N SER A 273 5.64 -28.62 -2.70
CA SER A 273 4.22 -28.90 -2.89
C SER A 273 3.54 -27.81 -3.73
N GLU A 274 3.74 -26.56 -3.35
CA GLU A 274 3.17 -25.40 -4.04
C GLU A 274 3.80 -25.16 -5.42
N ARG A 275 5.10 -25.45 -5.58
CA ARG A 275 5.74 -25.45 -6.91
C ARG A 275 5.11 -26.44 -7.86
N ASN A 276 4.85 -27.66 -7.41
CA ASN A 276 4.21 -28.68 -8.23
C ASN A 276 2.79 -28.26 -8.60
N ARG A 277 2.04 -27.65 -7.68
CA ARG A 277 0.70 -27.12 -7.95
C ARG A 277 0.71 -26.05 -9.05
N ILE A 278 1.59 -25.06 -8.92
CA ILE A 278 1.78 -23.97 -9.89
C ILE A 278 2.14 -24.53 -11.27
N VAL A 279 3.04 -25.51 -11.30
CA VAL A 279 3.49 -26.15 -12.54
C VAL A 279 2.34 -26.87 -13.23
N GLU A 280 1.54 -27.64 -12.50
CA GLU A 280 0.38 -28.34 -13.08
C GLU A 280 -0.71 -27.35 -13.55
N GLN A 281 -0.89 -26.23 -12.86
CA GLN A 281 -1.81 -25.17 -13.28
C GLN A 281 -1.35 -24.49 -14.57
N VAL A 282 -0.05 -24.17 -14.67
CA VAL A 282 0.59 -23.64 -15.89
C VAL A 282 0.45 -24.62 -17.05
N LYS A 283 0.74 -25.91 -16.83
CA LYS A 283 0.58 -26.97 -17.84
C LYS A 283 -0.86 -27.04 -18.33
N SER A 284 -1.82 -27.09 -17.41
CA SER A 284 -3.24 -27.19 -17.72
C SER A 284 -3.72 -26.00 -18.55
N SER A 285 -3.35 -24.79 -18.14
CA SER A 285 -3.73 -23.55 -18.84
C SER A 285 -3.10 -23.48 -20.25
N PHE A 286 -1.86 -23.94 -20.39
CA PHE A 286 -1.20 -24.02 -21.69
C PHE A 286 -1.89 -25.03 -22.61
N MET A 287 -2.22 -26.23 -22.12
CA MET A 287 -2.90 -27.26 -22.91
C MET A 287 -4.34 -26.90 -23.28
N GLU A 288 -5.09 -26.28 -22.36
CA GLU A 288 -6.46 -25.81 -22.62
C GLU A 288 -6.49 -24.79 -23.77
N ARG A 289 -5.52 -23.87 -23.78
CA ARG A 289 -5.44 -22.80 -24.78
C ARG A 289 -4.82 -23.27 -26.09
N TYR A 290 -3.95 -24.28 -26.04
CA TYR A 290 -3.25 -24.85 -27.19
C TYR A 290 -3.47 -26.37 -27.27
N PRO A 291 -4.69 -26.83 -27.63
CA PRO A 291 -5.07 -28.25 -27.58
C PRO A 291 -4.31 -29.15 -28.55
N ASN A 292 -3.59 -28.59 -29.53
CA ASN A 292 -2.70 -29.35 -30.41
C ASN A 292 -1.29 -29.58 -29.83
N SER A 293 -1.02 -29.10 -28.60
CA SER A 293 0.27 -29.27 -27.90
C SER A 293 0.32 -30.49 -26.96
N ASN A 294 -0.69 -31.36 -27.00
CA ASN A 294 -0.98 -32.40 -26.00
C ASN A 294 0.05 -33.52 -25.83
N ASN A 295 1.10 -33.58 -26.65
CA ASN A 295 2.15 -34.61 -26.54
C ASN A 295 3.47 -33.98 -26.09
N PRO A 296 3.73 -33.87 -24.76
CA PRO A 296 5.01 -33.43 -24.28
C PRO A 296 6.13 -34.37 -24.73
N SER A 297 7.25 -33.79 -25.13
CA SER A 297 8.49 -34.52 -25.34
C SER A 297 9.27 -34.57 -24.02
N SER A 298 9.79 -35.75 -23.66
CA SER A 298 10.69 -35.88 -22.51
C SER A 298 12.02 -35.18 -22.81
N VAL A 299 12.49 -34.35 -21.88
CA VAL A 299 13.82 -33.73 -21.94
C VAL A 299 14.64 -34.14 -20.73
N LYS A 300 15.96 -33.91 -20.79
CA LYS A 300 16.84 -34.24 -19.66
C LYS A 300 16.39 -33.46 -18.42
N ASN A 301 15.98 -34.20 -17.39
CA ASN A 301 15.41 -33.69 -16.15
C ASN A 301 14.12 -32.88 -16.34
N GLY A 302 13.22 -33.24 -17.26
CA GLY A 302 12.04 -32.41 -17.51
C GLY A 302 11.10 -32.87 -18.60
N GLU A 303 10.11 -32.03 -18.89
CA GLU A 303 9.10 -32.20 -19.93
C GLU A 303 9.03 -30.93 -20.79
N LYS A 304 8.79 -31.08 -22.10
CA LYS A 304 8.73 -29.97 -23.04
C LYS A 304 7.46 -30.05 -23.90
N TRP A 305 6.67 -28.99 -23.87
CA TRP A 305 5.53 -28.75 -24.77
C TRP A 305 5.93 -27.78 -25.87
N GLU A 306 5.35 -27.97 -27.05
CA GLU A 306 5.63 -27.15 -28.22
C GLU A 306 4.33 -26.75 -28.92
N TYR A 307 4.23 -25.47 -29.25
CA TYR A 307 3.14 -24.94 -30.07
C TYR A 307 3.65 -23.76 -30.89
N GLY A 308 3.40 -23.78 -32.20
CA GLY A 308 3.74 -22.65 -33.10
C GLY A 308 5.21 -22.22 -33.06
N GLY A 309 6.16 -23.12 -32.78
CA GLY A 309 7.59 -22.79 -32.66
C GLY A 309 7.97 -22.08 -31.34
N VAL A 310 7.07 -22.06 -30.36
CA VAL A 310 7.33 -21.73 -28.96
C VAL A 310 7.34 -23.01 -28.13
N HIS A 311 8.28 -23.09 -27.20
CA HIS A 311 8.56 -24.21 -26.35
C HIS A 311 8.39 -23.81 -24.88
N LEU A 312 7.53 -24.52 -24.18
CA LEU A 312 7.43 -24.47 -22.73
C LEU A 312 8.16 -25.69 -22.17
N THR A 313 9.23 -25.49 -21.42
CA THR A 313 10.03 -26.57 -20.84
C THR A 313 10.00 -26.51 -19.33
N PHE A 314 9.53 -27.57 -18.70
CA PHE A 314 9.59 -27.75 -17.27
C PHE A 314 10.83 -28.56 -16.90
N PHE A 315 11.71 -28.02 -16.07
CA PHE A 315 12.88 -28.73 -15.54
C PHE A 315 12.70 -29.07 -14.06
N ASN A 316 12.78 -30.36 -13.76
CA ASN A 316 12.87 -30.95 -12.43
C ASN A 316 14.35 -31.17 -12.07
N SER A 317 15.05 -30.11 -11.63
CA SER A 317 16.47 -30.20 -11.29
C SER A 317 16.65 -30.61 -9.83
N LYS A 318 16.88 -31.91 -9.60
CA LYS A 318 17.41 -32.41 -8.31
C LYS A 318 18.87 -32.01 -8.05
N ARG A 319 19.60 -31.55 -9.08
CA ARG A 319 21.06 -31.43 -9.08
C ARG A 319 21.61 -30.16 -8.42
N TYR A 320 20.75 -29.18 -8.10
CA TYR A 320 21.15 -27.87 -7.55
C TYR A 320 20.36 -27.49 -6.29
N GLY A 321 19.84 -28.47 -5.55
CA GLY A 321 19.02 -28.22 -4.35
C GLY A 321 17.56 -27.98 -4.71
N GLU A 322 16.84 -29.04 -5.07
CA GLU A 322 15.37 -29.08 -5.17
C GLU A 322 14.71 -27.82 -5.77
N TYR A 323 15.13 -27.34 -6.95
CA TYR A 323 14.47 -26.20 -7.61
C TYR A 323 13.76 -26.63 -8.90
N CYS A 324 12.52 -26.17 -9.06
CA CYS A 324 11.74 -26.28 -10.29
C CYS A 324 11.97 -25.03 -11.15
N THR A 325 12.30 -25.22 -12.43
CA THR A 325 12.52 -24.11 -13.37
C THR A 325 11.59 -24.25 -14.56
N ILE A 326 10.94 -23.16 -14.97
CA ILE A 326 10.13 -23.08 -16.18
C ILE A 326 10.92 -22.28 -17.22
N GLY A 327 11.34 -22.95 -18.29
CA GLY A 327 11.94 -22.32 -19.45
C GLY A 327 10.89 -22.01 -20.51
N LEU A 328 10.86 -20.78 -21.00
CA LEU A 328 10.07 -20.39 -22.17
C LEU A 328 11.02 -19.98 -23.30
N GLN A 329 10.95 -20.67 -24.44
CA GLN A 329 11.82 -20.39 -25.57
C GLN A 329 11.00 -20.37 -26.85
N GLY A 330 11.09 -19.32 -27.64
CA GLY A 330 10.37 -19.25 -28.91
C GLY A 330 11.08 -18.37 -29.93
N LYS A 331 10.84 -18.65 -31.21
CA LYS A 331 11.27 -17.80 -32.33
C LYS A 331 10.17 -16.84 -32.79
N ASP A 332 8.91 -17.17 -32.52
CA ASP A 332 7.77 -16.30 -32.75
C ASP A 332 7.63 -15.31 -31.58
N GLY A 333 7.96 -14.05 -31.82
CA GLY A 333 7.99 -13.02 -30.79
C GLY A 333 6.61 -12.64 -30.23
N VAL A 334 5.54 -12.77 -31.03
CA VAL A 334 4.18 -12.40 -30.61
C VAL A 334 3.61 -13.52 -29.74
N LEU A 335 3.66 -14.76 -30.25
CA LEU A 335 3.21 -15.94 -29.51
C LEU A 335 4.02 -16.14 -28.22
N PHE A 336 5.31 -15.78 -28.23
CA PHE A 336 6.16 -15.80 -27.04
C PHE A 336 5.68 -14.85 -25.95
N GLN A 337 5.32 -13.61 -26.28
CA GLN A 337 4.83 -12.66 -25.28
C GLN A 337 3.46 -13.08 -24.74
N GLU A 338 2.56 -13.56 -25.59
CA GLU A 338 1.26 -14.08 -25.18
C GLU A 338 1.40 -15.23 -24.19
N ILE A 339 2.28 -16.20 -24.47
CA ILE A 339 2.54 -17.33 -23.57
C ILE A 339 3.22 -16.85 -22.27
N LYS A 340 4.12 -15.87 -22.35
CA LYS A 340 4.77 -15.29 -21.18
C LYS A 340 3.77 -14.59 -20.26
N GLU A 341 2.84 -13.82 -20.81
CA GLU A 341 1.78 -13.16 -20.05
C GLU A 341 0.86 -14.19 -19.40
N LEU A 342 0.44 -15.22 -20.13
CA LEU A 342 -0.35 -16.34 -19.58
C LEU A 342 0.38 -17.06 -18.43
N LEU A 343 1.69 -17.27 -18.55
CA LEU A 343 2.51 -17.84 -17.48
C LEU A 343 2.55 -16.94 -16.25
N LEU A 344 2.69 -15.64 -16.45
CA LEU A 344 2.66 -14.64 -15.36
C LEU A 344 1.26 -14.41 -14.79
N GLU A 345 0.20 -14.80 -15.50
CA GLU A 345 -1.19 -14.81 -15.00
C GLU A 345 -1.53 -16.08 -14.20
N SER A 346 -0.83 -17.17 -14.51
CA SER A 346 -0.98 -18.47 -13.85
C SER A 346 -0.09 -18.65 -12.61
N LEU A 347 0.95 -17.80 -12.49
CA LEU A 347 1.83 -17.60 -11.33
C LEU A 347 1.32 -16.45 -10.48
#